data_AF-A0A7W8FHB2-F1
#
_entry.id   AF-A0A7W8FHB2-F1
#
_cell.length_a   1.000
_cell.length_b   1.000
_cell.length_c   1.000
_cell.angle_alpha   90.00
_cell.angle_beta   90.00
_cell.angle_gamma   90.00
#
_symmetry.space_group_name_H-M   'P 1'
#
loop_
_entity.id
_entity.type
_entity.pdbx_description
1 polymer ?
#
loop_
_entity_poly.entity_id
_entity_poly.type
_entity_poly.pdbx_seq_one_letter_code
_entity_poly.pdbx_strand_id
1 'polypeptide(L)'
;MTDRTEGLRALIRQGLQAVSQKSTTAQLGDRSTYVGMSDIGQHWECPRAVLARKVMPTPNSLERLLTLQRGHWFESGVGKALASLGLYVLPQLEINWQHQGVP
;
A
#
# COMPACT_ATOMS: atom_id res chain seq x y z
N MET A 1 -6.06 -14.20 30.62
CA MET A 1 -7.13 -14.10 29.61
C MET A 1 -6.76 -12.97 28.69
N THR A 2 -6.52 -13.25 27.40
CA THR A 2 -6.25 -12.20 26.40
C THR A 2 -7.50 -11.34 26.29
N ASP A 3 -7.36 -10.01 26.41
CA ASP A 3 -8.46 -9.08 26.20
C ASP A 3 -9.08 -9.35 24.82
N ARG A 4 -10.39 -9.63 24.80
CA ARG A 4 -11.14 -9.95 23.57
C ARG A 4 -11.02 -8.82 22.55
N THR A 5 -10.96 -7.56 23.02
CA THR A 5 -10.79 -6.39 22.16
C THR A 5 -9.43 -6.41 21.48
N GLU A 6 -8.37 -6.66 22.24
CA GLU A 6 -7.01 -6.73 21.71
C GLU A 6 -6.84 -7.92 20.74
N GLY A 7 -7.46 -9.06 21.07
CA GLY A 7 -7.52 -10.21 20.16
C GLY A 7 -8.19 -9.88 18.82
N LEU A 8 -9.33 -9.19 18.84
CA LEU A 8 -10.03 -8.78 17.62
C LEU A 8 -9.20 -7.77 16.80
N ARG A 9 -8.59 -6.78 17.45
CA ARG A 9 -7.71 -5.80 16.79
C ARG A 9 -6.53 -6.48 16.11
N ALA A 10 -5.91 -7.46 16.76
CA ALA A 10 -4.82 -8.23 16.19
C ALA A 10 -5.27 -9.03 14.95
N LEU A 11 -6.43 -9.68 15.00
CA LEU A 11 -6.99 -10.42 13.87
C LEU A 11 -7.28 -9.51 12.67
N ILE A 12 -7.93 -8.36 12.91
CA ILE A 12 -8.21 -7.39 11.84
C ILE A 12 -6.91 -6.85 11.26
N ARG A 13 -5.94 -6.47 12.11
CA ARG A 13 -4.62 -5.99 11.66
C ARG A 13 -3.94 -7.02 10.75
N GLN A 14 -3.92 -8.29 11.16
CA GLN A 14 -3.31 -9.37 10.38
C GLN A 14 -4.02 -9.55 9.03
N GLY A 15 -5.36 -9.56 9.01
CA GLY A 15 -6.15 -9.68 7.78
C GLY A 15 -5.90 -8.53 6.81
N LEU A 16 -5.94 -7.29 7.30
CA LEU A 16 -5.67 -6.11 6.48
C LEU A 16 -4.23 -6.08 5.97
N GLN A 17 -3.25 -6.51 6.77
CA GLN A 17 -1.86 -6.60 6.35
C GLN A 17 -1.68 -7.63 5.23
N ALA A 18 -2.29 -8.81 5.36
CA ALA A 18 -2.22 -9.87 4.35
C ALA A 18 -2.85 -9.44 3.02
N VAL A 19 -4.04 -8.80 3.06
CA VAL A 19 -4.70 -8.25 1.86
C VAL A 19 -3.85 -7.14 1.23
N SER A 20 -3.28 -6.25 2.03
CA SER A 20 -2.42 -5.16 1.53
C SER A 20 -1.19 -5.70 0.81
N GLN A 21 -0.52 -6.71 1.39
CA GLN A 21 0.64 -7.35 0.77
C GLN A 21 0.26 -8.03 -0.53
N LYS A 22 -0.81 -8.83 -0.54
CA LYS A 22 -1.26 -9.53 -1.76
C LYS A 22 -1.63 -8.55 -2.89
N SER A 23 -2.37 -7.49 -2.58
CA SER A 23 -2.74 -6.46 -3.56
C SER A 23 -1.52 -5.72 -4.08
N THR A 24 -0.62 -5.32 -3.17
CA THR A 24 0.62 -4.61 -3.53
C THR A 24 1.48 -5.47 -4.45
N THR A 25 1.71 -6.74 -4.11
CA THR A 25 2.52 -7.63 -4.96
C THR A 25 1.88 -7.87 -6.33
N ALA A 26 0.56 -7.97 -6.40
CA ALA A 26 -0.14 -8.18 -7.66
C ALA A 26 -0.12 -6.94 -8.58
N GLN A 27 -0.16 -5.73 -8.02
CA GLN A 27 -0.25 -4.49 -8.78
C GLN A 27 1.10 -3.80 -8.99
N LEU A 28 1.99 -3.90 -8.01
CA LEU A 28 3.22 -3.11 -7.87
C LEU A 28 4.48 -4.00 -7.64
N GLY A 29 4.36 -5.32 -7.77
CA GLY A 29 5.49 -6.23 -7.56
C GLY A 29 6.11 -6.17 -6.17
N ASP A 30 7.42 -6.48 -6.09
CA ASP A 30 8.17 -6.44 -4.83
C ASP A 30 8.68 -5.03 -4.53
N ARG A 31 7.97 -4.30 -3.65
CA ARG A 31 8.34 -2.94 -3.24
C ARG A 31 9.63 -2.82 -2.44
N SER A 32 10.29 -3.91 -2.08
CA SER A 32 11.61 -3.87 -1.44
C SER A 32 12.74 -3.62 -2.44
N THR A 33 12.52 -3.85 -3.73
CA THR A 33 13.59 -3.88 -4.74
C THR A 33 13.74 -2.59 -5.54
N TYR A 34 12.82 -1.63 -5.41
CA TYR A 34 12.84 -0.38 -6.17
C TYR A 34 12.34 0.81 -5.36
N VAL A 35 12.50 2.04 -5.89
CA VAL A 35 12.00 3.29 -5.30
C VAL A 35 10.68 3.68 -5.98
N GLY A 36 9.57 3.65 -5.24
CA GLY A 36 8.26 4.01 -5.80
C GLY A 36 7.90 5.49 -5.60
N MET A 37 6.82 5.95 -6.24
CA MET A 37 6.34 7.34 -6.12
C MET A 37 6.11 7.80 -4.68
N SER A 38 5.61 6.91 -3.81
CA SER A 38 5.43 7.23 -2.39
C SER A 38 6.77 7.46 -1.67
N ASP A 39 7.83 6.77 -2.10
CA ASP A 39 9.17 6.93 -1.54
C ASP A 39 9.76 8.29 -1.98
N ILE A 40 9.53 8.71 -3.23
CA ILE A 40 9.95 10.02 -3.75
C ILE A 40 9.22 11.16 -3.02
N GLY A 41 7.89 11.08 -2.91
CA GLY A 41 7.11 12.10 -2.22
C GLY A 41 7.53 12.26 -0.77
N GLN A 42 7.80 11.16 -0.09
CA GLN A 42 8.23 11.20 1.30
C GLN A 42 9.71 11.54 1.47
N HIS A 43 10.53 11.35 0.43
CA HIS A 43 11.92 11.82 0.41
C HIS A 43 11.95 13.35 0.44
N TRP A 44 11.00 14.01 -0.23
CA TRP A 44 10.87 15.46 -0.19
C TRP A 44 10.61 16.00 1.22
N GLU A 45 9.85 15.28 2.04
CA GLU A 45 9.61 15.64 3.44
C GLU A 45 10.80 15.28 4.34
N CYS A 46 11.28 14.04 4.25
CA CYS A 46 12.36 13.53 5.10
C CYS A 46 13.08 12.34 4.44
N PRO A 47 14.25 12.57 3.80
CA PRO A 47 15.05 11.51 3.17
C PRO A 47 15.40 10.38 4.13
N ARG A 48 15.74 10.72 5.39
CA ARG A 48 16.10 9.75 6.43
C ARG A 48 14.96 8.79 6.73
N ALA A 49 13.71 9.27 6.73
CA ALA A 49 12.56 8.44 7.01
C ALA A 49 12.31 7.41 5.89
N VAL A 50 12.56 7.78 4.62
CA VAL A 50 12.39 6.87 3.47
C VAL A 50 13.42 5.76 3.54
N LEU A 51 14.68 6.13 3.76
CA LEU A 51 15.75 5.16 3.92
C LEU A 51 15.46 4.21 5.09
N ALA A 52 15.06 4.75 6.25
CA ALA A 52 14.73 3.93 7.41
C ALA A 52 13.60 2.94 7.12
N ARG A 53 12.54 3.34 6.40
CA ARG A 53 11.45 2.43 6.02
C ARG A 53 11.88 1.31 5.09
N LYS A 54 12.86 1.55 4.20
CA LYS A 54 13.38 0.54 3.28
C LYS A 54 14.33 -0.43 3.98
N VAL A 55 15.26 0.08 4.79
CA VAL A 55 16.32 -0.72 5.41
C VAL A 55 15.84 -1.38 6.71
N MET A 56 14.90 -0.77 7.42
CA MET A 56 14.36 -1.24 8.70
C MET A 56 12.83 -1.18 8.68
N PRO A 57 12.16 -2.08 7.94
CA PRO A 57 10.72 -2.04 7.80
C PRO A 57 10.02 -2.32 9.14
N THR A 58 9.18 -1.39 9.58
CA THR A 58 8.36 -1.55 10.78
C THR A 58 7.00 -2.16 10.43
N PRO A 59 6.45 -3.07 11.26
CA PRO A 59 5.08 -3.56 11.08
C PRO A 59 4.07 -2.41 11.02
N ASN A 60 3.10 -2.50 10.12
CA ASN A 60 2.03 -1.49 10.05
C ASN A 60 1.12 -1.61 11.27
N SER A 61 0.82 -0.47 11.90
CA SER A 61 -0.22 -0.38 12.92
C SER A 61 -1.61 -0.57 12.31
N LEU A 62 -2.60 -0.92 13.14
CA LEU A 62 -3.98 -1.08 12.67
C LEU A 62 -4.53 0.23 12.09
N GLU A 63 -4.24 1.36 12.73
CA GLU A 63 -4.68 2.69 12.32
C GLU A 63 -4.13 3.06 10.94
N ARG A 64 -2.84 2.73 10.69
CA ARG A 64 -2.21 2.91 9.39
C ARG A 64 -2.85 2.04 8.32
N LEU A 65 -3.10 0.77 8.62
CA LEU A 65 -3.75 -0.16 7.70
C LEU A 65 -5.17 0.29 7.35
N LEU A 66 -5.97 0.72 8.33
CA LEU A 66 -7.31 1.25 8.10
C LEU A 66 -7.29 2.50 7.20
N THR A 67 -6.32 3.39 7.40
CA THR A 67 -6.16 4.59 6.57
C THR A 67 -5.82 4.22 5.12
N LEU A 68 -4.93 3.25 4.90
CA LEU A 68 -4.58 2.76 3.57
C LEU A 68 -5.77 2.07 2.88
N GLN A 69 -6.42 1.15 3.58
CA GLN A 69 -7.54 0.37 3.05
C GLN A 69 -8.75 1.26 2.72
N ARG A 70 -8.99 2.32 3.50
CA ARG A 70 -9.98 3.34 3.18
C ARG A 70 -9.73 3.98 1.81
N GLY A 71 -8.48 4.30 1.48
CA GLY A 71 -8.12 4.85 0.17
C GLY A 71 -8.44 3.88 -0.97
N HIS A 72 -8.02 2.61 -0.81
CA HIS A 72 -8.30 1.56 -1.81
C HIS A 72 -9.79 1.29 -2.01
N TRP A 73 -10.58 1.24 -0.94
CA TRP A 73 -12.02 1.06 -1.04
C TRP A 73 -12.69 2.25 -1.73
N PHE A 74 -12.24 3.47 -1.44
CA PHE A 74 -12.75 4.66 -2.08
C PHE A 74 -12.42 4.68 -3.58
N GLU A 75 -11.17 4.42 -3.96
CA GLU A 75 -10.74 4.32 -5.36
C GLU A 75 -11.54 3.25 -6.11
N SER A 76 -11.71 2.07 -5.51
CA SER A 76 -12.53 0.99 -6.09
C SER A 76 -14.00 1.39 -6.25
N GLY A 77 -14.57 2.09 -5.26
CA GLY A 77 -15.93 2.59 -5.32
C GLY A 77 -16.15 3.61 -6.43
N VAL A 78 -15.26 4.60 -6.54
CA VAL A 78 -15.27 5.60 -7.63
C VAL A 78 -15.08 4.91 -8.98
N GLY A 79 -14.15 3.96 -9.09
CA GLY A 79 -13.93 3.22 -10.33
C GLY A 79 -15.17 2.45 -10.79
N LYS A 80 -15.89 1.80 -9.87
CA LYS A 80 -17.17 1.14 -10.18
C LYS A 80 -18.24 2.13 -10.64
N ALA A 81 -18.33 3.30 -10.00
CA ALA A 81 -19.28 4.34 -10.38
C ALA A 81 -19.03 4.84 -11.81
N LEU A 82 -17.78 5.15 -12.15
CA LEU A 82 -17.41 5.58 -13.50
C LEU A 82 -17.63 4.48 -14.54
N ALA A 83 -17.28 3.23 -14.22
CA ALA A 83 -17.52 2.08 -15.11
C ALA A 83 -19.01 1.87 -15.40
N SER A 84 -19.90 2.17 -14.43
CA SER A 84 -21.35 2.07 -14.63
C SER A 84 -21.89 3.04 -15.69
N LEU A 85 -21.14 4.10 -15.99
CA LEU A 85 -21.43 5.07 -17.06
C LEU A 85 -20.78 4.68 -18.39
N GLY A 86 -20.20 3.48 -18.50
CA GLY A 86 -19.48 3.03 -19.69
C GLY A 86 -18.09 3.65 -19.86
N LEU A 87 -17.58 4.34 -18.84
CA LEU A 87 -16.24 4.93 -18.88
C LEU A 87 -15.18 3.86 -18.56
N TYR A 88 -14.10 3.86 -19.35
CA TYR A 88 -12.94 3.04 -19.06
C TYR A 88 -12.16 3.62 -17.88
N VAL A 89 -11.99 2.82 -16.82
CA VAL A 89 -11.22 3.20 -15.63
C VAL A 89 -9.93 2.39 -15.61
N LEU A 90 -8.81 3.10 -15.67
CA LEU A 90 -7.49 2.54 -15.45
C LEU A 90 -7.16 2.67 -13.95
N PRO A 91 -6.99 1.57 -13.20
CA PRO A 91 -6.53 1.65 -11.82
C PRO A 91 -5.07 2.11 -11.77
N GLN A 92 -4.60 2.49 -10.58
CA GLN A 92 -3.18 2.84 -10.40
C GLN A 92 -2.25 1.75 -10.96
N LEU A 93 -1.41 2.15 -11.93
CA LEU A 93 -0.39 1.30 -12.53
C LEU A 93 0.98 1.56 -11.88
N GLU A 94 1.83 0.54 -11.89
CA GLU A 94 3.26 0.71 -11.63
C GLU A 94 3.97 1.23 -12.88
N ILE A 95 4.87 2.19 -12.71
CA ILE A 95 5.83 2.53 -13.75
C ILE A 95 6.99 1.54 -13.59
N ASN A 96 7.04 0.52 -14.45
CA ASN A 96 8.18 -0.37 -14.54
C ASN A 96 9.15 0.18 -15.60
N TRP A 97 10.33 0.62 -15.16
CA TRP A 97 11.40 1.09 -16.02
C TRP A 97 12.72 0.43 -15.59
N GLN A 98 13.62 0.13 -16.51
CA GLN A 98 14.94 -0.37 -16.18
C GLN A 98 15.99 0.43 -16.92
N HIS A 99 16.96 0.97 -16.19
CA HIS A 99 18.10 1.68 -16.74
C HIS A 99 19.39 1.03 -16.27
N GLN A 100 20.14 0.43 -17.20
CA GLN A 100 21.43 -0.22 -16.91
C GLN A 100 21.36 -1.26 -15.77
N GLY A 101 20.25 -2.01 -15.68
CA GLY A 101 20.03 -3.01 -14.63
C GLY A 101 19.51 -2.44 -13.31
N VAL A 102 19.23 -1.13 -13.25
CA VAL A 102 18.57 -0.48 -12.11
C VAL A 102 17.09 -0.31 -12.43
N PRO A 103 16.17 -0.93 -11.67
CA PRO A 103 14.73 -0.68 -11.79
C PRO A 103 14.33 0.73 -11.30
#